data_AF-A0A2V8TE08-F1
#
_entry.id   AF-A0A2V8TE08-F1
#
_cell.length_a   1.000
_cell.length_b   1.000
_cell.length_c   1.000
_cell.angle_alpha   90.00
_cell.angle_beta   90.00
_cell.angle_gamma   90.00
#
_symmetry.space_group_name_H-M   'P 1'
#
loop_
_entity.id
_entity.type
_entity.pdbx_description
1 polymer ?
#
loop_
_entity_poly.entity_id
_entity_poly.type
_entity_poly.pdbx_seq_one_letter_code
_entity_poly.pdbx_strand_id
1 'polypeptide(L)'
;MQVHSKDSVYLTQEITAYVATAEDTILAKMAWYRLGNEVSDQQWRDILGVLKMRRGRLDLDYLGHWAAELNVSDLLVDALADAGTGE
;
A
#
# COMPACT_ATOMS: atom_id res chain seq x y z
N MET A 1 32.54 -30.42 -42.07
CA MET A 1 32.51 -29.52 -40.89
C MET A 1 31.37 -28.54 -41.11
N GLN A 2 30.21 -28.80 -40.52
CA GLN A 2 28.99 -28.01 -40.71
C GLN A 2 28.70 -27.31 -39.38
N VAL A 3 28.97 -26.01 -39.31
CA VAL A 3 28.64 -25.18 -38.15
C VAL A 3 27.17 -24.82 -38.28
N HIS A 4 26.30 -25.56 -37.59
CA HIS A 4 24.91 -25.14 -37.41
C HIS A 4 24.87 -24.18 -36.21
N SER A 5 25.00 -22.88 -36.47
CA SER A 5 24.76 -21.85 -35.45
C SER A 5 23.28 -21.85 -35.09
N LYS A 6 22.94 -22.29 -33.88
CA LYS A 6 21.64 -22.05 -33.27
C LYS A 6 21.74 -20.71 -32.56
N ASP A 7 21.53 -19.64 -33.32
CA ASP A 7 21.44 -18.30 -32.75
C ASP A 7 20.11 -18.19 -32.01
N SER A 8 20.14 -18.45 -30.71
CA SER A 8 18.97 -18.36 -29.85
C SER A 8 18.69 -16.87 -29.60
N VAL A 9 17.61 -16.36 -30.19
CA VAL A 9 17.11 -15.01 -29.92
C VAL A 9 16.38 -15.04 -28.57
N TYR A 10 16.91 -14.34 -27.58
CA TYR A 10 16.21 -14.08 -26.32
C TYR A 10 15.26 -12.90 -26.53
N LEU A 11 13.96 -13.17 -26.52
CA LEU A 11 12.96 -12.12 -26.40
C LEU A 11 12.96 -11.67 -24.92
N THR A 12 13.48 -10.47 -24.66
CA THR A 12 13.34 -9.81 -23.35
C THR A 12 11.89 -9.37 -23.23
N GLN A 13 11.03 -10.24 -22.72
CA GLN A 13 9.63 -9.91 -22.52
C GLN A 13 9.54 -8.81 -21.45
N GLU A 14 9.03 -7.63 -21.83
CA GLU A 14 8.77 -6.56 -20.87
C GLU A 14 7.63 -7.00 -19.94
N ILE A 15 7.94 -7.17 -18.66
CA ILE A 15 6.94 -7.48 -17.62
C ILE A 15 6.46 -6.15 -17.05
N THR A 16 5.19 -5.83 -17.26
CA THR A 16 4.52 -4.70 -16.58
C THR A 16 3.75 -5.24 -15.38
N ALA A 17 4.04 -4.73 -14.18
CA ALA A 17 3.30 -5.06 -12.96
C ALA A 17 2.55 -3.82 -12.47
N TYR A 18 1.25 -3.96 -12.23
CA TYR A 18 0.44 -2.93 -11.58
C TYR A 18 0.67 -3.04 -10.07
N VAL A 19 1.32 -2.02 -9.50
CA VAL A 19 1.58 -1.96 -8.06
C VAL A 19 0.51 -1.10 -7.41
N ALA A 20 -0.08 -1.59 -6.33
CA ALA A 20 -1.01 -0.82 -5.52
C ALA A 20 -0.35 0.48 -5.05
N THR A 21 -1.12 1.58 -5.03
CA THR A 21 -0.62 2.85 -4.51
C THR A 21 -0.34 2.74 -3.00
N ALA A 22 0.32 3.74 -2.43
CA ALA A 22 0.52 3.78 -0.98
C ALA A 22 -0.83 3.89 -0.26
N GLU A 23 -1.75 4.65 -0.85
CA GLU A 23 -3.12 4.87 -0.42
C GLU A 23 -3.91 3.56 -0.40
N ASP A 24 -3.89 2.80 -1.51
CA ASP A 24 -4.54 1.50 -1.59
C ASP A 24 -3.98 0.51 -0.55
N THR A 25 -2.66 0.57 -0.30
CA THR A 25 -2.00 -0.27 0.71
C THR A 25 -2.47 0.09 2.13
N ILE A 26 -2.62 1.38 2.42
CA ILE A 26 -3.13 1.86 3.72
C ILE A 26 -4.58 1.41 3.91
N LEU A 27 -5.44 1.64 2.92
CA LEU A 27 -6.86 1.28 2.96
C LEU A 27 -7.08 -0.22 3.12
N ALA A 28 -6.33 -1.04 2.38
CA ALA A 28 -6.38 -2.50 2.50
C ALA A 28 -5.97 -2.97 3.91
N LYS A 29 -4.90 -2.40 4.47
CA LYS A 29 -4.46 -2.72 5.83
C LYS A 29 -5.48 -2.30 6.88
N MET A 30 -6.13 -1.15 6.74
CA MET A 30 -7.20 -0.70 7.65
C MET A 30 -8.43 -1.60 7.58
N ALA A 31 -8.89 -1.96 6.38
CA ALA A 31 -10.01 -2.87 6.21
C ALA A 31 -9.75 -4.24 6.84
N TRP A 32 -8.55 -4.78 6.68
CA TRP A 32 -8.15 -6.03 7.33
C TRP A 32 -8.01 -5.90 8.86
N TYR A 33 -7.50 -4.77 9.34
CA TYR A 33 -7.39 -4.51 10.77
C TYR A 33 -8.78 -4.48 11.43
N ARG A 34 -9.76 -3.81 10.79
CA ARG A 34 -11.17 -3.84 11.19
C ARG A 34 -11.73 -5.25 11.19
N LEU A 35 -11.53 -6.00 10.10
CA LEU A 35 -12.03 -7.38 9.99
C LEU A 35 -11.43 -8.30 11.08
N GLY A 36 -10.20 -8.00 11.51
CA GLY A 36 -9.52 -8.66 12.62
C GLY A 36 -9.96 -8.18 14.02
N ASN A 37 -11.03 -7.41 14.14
CA ASN A 37 -11.49 -6.78 15.39
C ASN A 37 -10.43 -5.88 16.06
N GLU A 38 -9.55 -5.26 15.26
CA GLU A 38 -8.62 -4.23 15.73
C GLU A 38 -7.60 -4.73 16.78
N VAL A 39 -7.32 -6.03 16.83
CA VAL A 39 -6.47 -6.63 17.89
C VAL A 39 -4.96 -6.61 17.59
N SER A 40 -4.55 -6.30 16.35
CA SER A 40 -3.17 -6.45 15.91
C SER A 40 -2.39 -5.13 15.95
N ASP A 41 -1.72 -4.85 17.06
CA ASP A 41 -0.86 -3.66 17.20
C ASP A 41 0.24 -3.59 16.14
N GLN A 42 0.73 -4.74 15.66
CA GLN A 42 1.74 -4.77 14.61
C GLN A 42 1.18 -4.22 13.29
N GLN A 43 -0.06 -4.56 12.96
CA GLN A 43 -0.72 -4.05 11.76
C GLN A 43 -1.02 -2.57 11.88
N TRP A 44 -1.39 -2.09 13.07
CA TRP A 44 -1.52 -0.66 13.35
C TRP A 44 -0.19 0.07 13.12
N ARG A 45 0.91 -0.44 13.68
CA ARG A 45 2.26 0.14 13.46
C ARG A 45 2.67 0.17 11.99
N ASP A 46 2.31 -0.85 11.22
CA ASP A 46 2.57 -0.87 9.77
C ASP A 46 1.83 0.26 9.04
N ILE A 47 0.55 0.48 9.38
CA ILE A 47 -0.26 1.59 8.82
C ILE A 47 0.41 2.93 9.12
N LEU A 48 0.77 3.16 10.39
CA LEU A 48 1.45 4.39 10.81
C LEU A 48 2.80 4.56 10.11
N GLY A 49 3.56 3.48 9.93
CA GLY A 49 4.84 3.50 9.23
C GLY A 49 4.74 3.98 7.78
N VAL A 50 3.74 3.49 7.04
CA VAL A 50 3.50 3.91 5.65
C VAL A 50 3.04 5.37 5.59
N LEU A 51 2.13 5.78 6.48
CA LEU A 51 1.67 7.17 6.58
C LEU A 51 2.83 8.15 6.83
N LYS A 52 3.70 7.83 7.79
CA LYS A 52 4.88 8.65 8.11
C LYS A 52 5.86 8.73 6.94
N MET A 53 6.14 7.61 6.27
CA MET A 53 7.07 7.55 5.14
C MET A 53 6.60 8.34 3.92
N ARG A 54 5.28 8.38 3.68
CA ARG A 54 4.66 9.04 2.53
C ARG A 54 4.07 10.41 2.85
N ARG A 55 4.35 10.94 4.05
CA ARG A 55 3.83 12.24 4.51
C ARG A 55 4.08 13.34 3.46
N GLY A 56 3.03 14.12 3.16
CA GLY A 56 3.07 15.20 2.17
C GLY A 56 3.05 14.75 0.71
N ARG A 57 2.96 13.44 0.44
CA ARG A 57 2.78 12.87 -0.91
C ARG A 57 1.52 12.05 -1.07
N LEU A 58 0.78 11.82 0.03
CA LEU A 58 -0.47 11.08 0.01
C LEU A 58 -1.60 11.96 -0.52
N ASP A 59 -2.46 11.36 -1.34
CA ASP A 59 -3.75 11.93 -1.70
C ASP A 59 -4.76 11.71 -0.56
N LEU A 60 -4.96 12.75 0.26
CA LEU A 60 -5.86 12.68 1.42
C LEU A 60 -7.34 12.67 1.01
N ASP A 61 -7.69 13.25 -0.14
CA ASP A 61 -9.07 13.26 -0.63
C ASP A 61 -9.46 11.85 -1.10
N TYR A 62 -8.56 11.17 -1.81
CA TYR A 62 -8.73 9.76 -2.21
C TYR A 62 -8.84 8.85 -0.97
N LEU A 63 -7.92 9.00 -0.01
CA LEU A 63 -7.96 8.24 1.24
C LEU A 63 -9.26 8.47 2.00
N GLY A 64 -9.71 9.72 2.11
CA GLY A 64 -10.96 10.07 2.79
C GLY A 64 -12.19 9.45 2.12
N HIS A 65 -12.28 9.56 0.79
CA HIS A 65 -13.37 8.97 0.01
C HIS A 65 -13.48 7.46 0.22
N TRP A 66 -12.39 6.72 0.00
CA TRP A 66 -12.41 5.26 0.11
C TRP A 66 -12.47 4.77 1.55
N ALA A 67 -11.92 5.50 2.52
CA ALA A 67 -12.09 5.15 3.92
C ALA A 67 -13.56 5.21 4.34
N ALA A 68 -14.34 6.14 3.79
CA ALA A 68 -15.78 6.20 4.01
C ALA A 68 -16.50 4.99 3.37
N GLU A 69 -16.20 4.68 2.11
CA GLU A 69 -16.78 3.52 1.40
C GLU A 69 -16.45 2.18 2.09
N LEU A 70 -15.26 2.07 2.69
CA LEU A 70 -14.79 0.87 3.41
C LEU A 70 -15.17 0.87 4.90
N ASN A 71 -15.84 1.91 5.41
CA ASN A 71 -16.19 2.08 6.82
C ASN A 71 -14.97 2.01 7.78
N VAL A 72 -13.90 2.70 7.40
CA VAL A 72 -12.64 2.83 8.16
C VAL A 72 -12.19 4.29 8.36
N SER A 73 -13.11 5.26 8.21
CA SER A 73 -12.81 6.68 8.35
C SER A 73 -12.28 7.07 9.74
N ASP A 74 -12.84 6.50 10.80
CA ASP A 74 -12.35 6.62 12.18
C ASP A 74 -10.91 6.12 12.31
N LEU A 75 -10.60 4.94 11.75
CA LEU A 75 -9.23 4.42 11.74
C LEU A 75 -8.27 5.34 10.97
N LEU A 76 -8.73 5.97 9.88
CA LEU A 76 -7.92 6.95 9.14
C LEU A 76 -7.65 8.21 9.97
N VAL A 77 -8.66 8.73 10.67
CA VAL A 77 -8.53 9.89 11.55
C VAL A 77 -7.53 9.61 12.68
N ASP A 78 -7.69 8.48 13.37
CA ASP A 78 -6.82 8.08 14.47
C ASP A 78 -5.38 7.86 13.97
N ALA A 79 -5.21 7.19 12.84
CA ALA A 79 -3.88 6.93 12.27
C ALA A 79 -3.16 8.22 11.84
N LEU A 80 -3.89 9.21 11.30
CA LEU A 80 -3.32 10.51 10.94
C LEU A 80 -2.91 11.33 12.18
N ALA A 81 -3.71 11.27 13.25
CA ALA A 81 -3.37 11.88 14.53
C ALA A 81 -2.10 11.25 15.13
N ASP A 82 -2.07 9.92 15.24
CA ASP A 82 -0.94 9.15 15.77
C ASP A 82 0.34 9.26 14.92
N ALA A 83 0.18 9.40 13.59
CA ALA A 83 1.30 9.64 12.71
C ALA A 83 1.90 11.04 12.88
N GLY A 84 1.10 12.00 13.36
CA GLY A 84 1.47 13.39 13.60
C GLY A 84 2.11 13.66 14.97
N THR A 85 1.88 12.81 15.96
CA THR A 85 2.33 12.98 17.37
C THR A 85 3.69 12.36 17.68
N GLY A 86 4.37 11.77 16.70
CA GLY A 86 5.74 11.27 16.88
C GLY A 86 6.78 12.40 16.80
N GLU A 87 7.11 13.00 17.94
CA GLU A 87 8.38 13.70 18.19
C GLU A 87 9.54 12.70 18.38
#